data_AF-A3UBR6-F1
#
_entry.id   AF-A3UBR6-F1
#
_cell.length_a   1.000
_cell.length_b   1.000
_cell.length_c   1.000
_cell.angle_alpha   90.00
_cell.angle_beta   90.00
_cell.angle_gamma   90.00
#
_symmetry.space_group_name_H-M   'P 1'
#
loop_
_entity.id
_entity.type
_entity.pdbx_description
1 polymer ?
#
loop_
_entity_poly.entity_id
_entity_poly.type
_entity_poly.pdbx_seq_one_letter_code
_entity_poly.pdbx_strand_id
1 'polypeptide(L)' 'MDKYLTNFWLDYPIHKGLLLILISIAWIIIKTYRNKSFNMEDYTAGEWKAIINSWSIILLLIISGAFLIFRNI' A
#
# COMPACT_ATOMS: atom_id res chain seq x y z
N MET A 1 11.62 -19.17 -2.66
CA MET A 1 10.64 -18.28 -3.33
C MET A 1 10.35 -18.90 -4.68
N ASP A 2 9.12 -19.32 -4.92
CA ASP A 2 8.78 -20.05 -6.14
C ASP A 2 9.11 -19.25 -7.39
N LYS A 3 9.76 -19.90 -8.37
CA LYS A 3 10.15 -19.33 -9.66
C LYS A 3 8.97 -18.58 -10.33
N TYR A 4 7.76 -19.06 -10.09
CA TYR A 4 6.49 -18.48 -10.53
C TYR A 4 6.21 -17.09 -9.95
N LEU A 5 6.44 -16.87 -8.65
CA LEU A 5 6.22 -15.55 -8.02
C LEU A 5 7.21 -14.52 -8.56
N THR A 6 8.47 -14.91 -8.73
CA THR A 6 9.49 -14.00 -9.25
C THR A 6 9.19 -13.60 -10.69
N ASN A 7 8.83 -14.56 -11.54
CA ASN A 7 8.44 -14.29 -12.92
C ASN A 7 7.18 -13.42 -12.97
N PHE A 8 6.20 -13.69 -12.11
CA PHE A 8 5.03 -12.83 -12.01
C PHE A 8 5.42 -11.39 -11.68
N TRP A 9 6.33 -11.09 -10.76
CA TRP A 9 6.69 -9.69 -10.51
C TRP A 9 7.53 -9.04 -11.62
N LEU A 10 8.25 -9.86 -12.40
CA LEU A 10 9.11 -9.39 -13.49
C LEU A 10 8.36 -9.24 -14.83
N ASP A 11 7.24 -9.91 -15.01
CA ASP A 11 6.41 -9.73 -16.20
C ASP A 11 5.66 -8.40 -16.13
N TYR A 12 5.96 -7.45 -17.02
CA TYR A 12 5.32 -6.12 -17.08
C TYR A 12 5.42 -5.32 -15.77
N PRO A 13 6.65 -5.03 -15.28
CA PRO A 13 6.88 -4.44 -13.97
C PRO A 13 6.28 -3.03 -13.82
N ILE A 14 6.27 -2.25 -14.91
CA ILE A 14 5.66 -0.91 -14.95
C ILE A 14 4.15 -0.97 -14.71
N HIS A 15 3.45 -1.90 -15.37
CA HIS A 15 2.00 -2.07 -15.23
C HIS A 15 1.64 -2.51 -13.80
N LYS A 16 2.45 -3.39 -13.22
CA LYS A 16 2.28 -3.88 -11.85
C LYS A 16 2.58 -2.78 -10.82
N GLY A 17 3.61 -1.98 -11.06
CA GLY A 17 3.91 -0.81 -10.23
C GLY A 17 2.78 0.22 -10.24
N LEU A 18 2.22 0.52 -11.42
CA LEU A 18 1.05 1.40 -11.55
C LEU A 18 -0.17 0.83 -10.80
N LEU A 19 -0.42 -0.48 -10.91
CA LEU A 19 -1.51 -1.14 -10.20
C LEU A 19 -1.34 -1.04 -8.67
N LEU A 20 -0.13 -1.23 -8.14
CA LEU A 20 0.15 -1.05 -6.71
C LEU A 20 -0.13 0.39 -6.24
N ILE A 21 0.26 1.39 -7.04
CA ILE A 21 -0.01 2.80 -6.74
C ILE A 21 -1.52 3.08 -6.75
N LEU A 22 -2.25 2.58 -7.76
CA LEU A 22 -3.71 2.74 -7.84
C LEU A 22 -4.44 2.11 -6.65
N ILE A 23 -4.05 0.90 -6.25
CA ILE A 23 -4.60 0.23 -5.06
C ILE A 23 -4.33 1.07 -3.81
N SER A 24 -3.12 1.62 -3.68
CA SER A 24 -2.75 2.48 -2.55
C SER A 24 -3.63 3.72 -2.47
N ILE A 25 -3.85 4.40 -3.60
CA ILE A 25 -4.71 5.59 -3.68
C ILE A 25 -6.16 5.24 -3.33
N ALA A 26 -6.70 4.17 -3.90
CA ALA A 26 -8.06 3.71 -3.60
C ALA A 26 -8.22 3.42 -2.10
N TRP A 27 -7.21 2.80 -1.47
CA TRP A 27 -7.24 2.49 -0.05
C TRP A 27 -7.17 3.73 0.84
N ILE A 28 -6.38 4.74 0.46
CA ILE A 28 -6.34 6.05 1.13
C ILE A 28 -7.72 6.71 1.09
N ILE A 29 -8.38 6.73 -0.07
CA ILE A 29 -9.71 7.33 -0.22
C ILE A 29 -10.73 6.60 0.68
N ILE A 30 -10.78 5.27 0.61
CA ILE A 30 -11.71 4.46 1.42
C ILE A 30 -11.46 4.70 2.90
N LYS A 31 -10.21 4.69 3.34
CA LYS A 31 -9.84 4.87 4.76
C LYS A 31 -10.17 6.27 5.26
N THR A 32 -9.91 7.29 4.46
CA THR A 32 -10.20 8.69 4.79
C THR A 32 -11.71 8.96 4.83
N TYR A 33 -12.48 8.31 3.97
CA TYR A 33 -13.93 8.44 3.96
C TYR A 33 -14.61 7.69 5.11
N ARG A 34 -14.17 6.46 5.40
CA ARG A 34 -14.83 5.60 6.40
C ARG A 34 -14.44 5.92 7.83
N ASN A 35 -13.19 6.30 8.05
CA ASN A 35 -12.72 6.64 9.38
C ASN A 35 -12.52 8.15 9.42
N LYS A 36 -13.13 8.83 10.41
CA LYS A 36 -12.56 10.08 10.94
C LYS A 36 -11.21 9.73 11.60
N SER A 37 -10.24 9.25 10.81
CA SER A 37 -8.97 8.66 11.26
C SER A 37 -8.15 9.60 12.13
N PHE A 38 -8.53 10.88 12.17
CA PHE A 38 -7.89 11.93 12.94
C PHE A 38 -8.57 12.25 14.27
N ASN A 39 -9.79 11.76 14.52
CA ASN A 39 -10.45 11.93 15.82
C ASN A 39 -10.08 10.74 16.70
N MET A 40 -9.00 10.88 17.46
CA MET A 40 -8.32 9.78 18.15
C MET A 40 -8.62 9.66 19.65
N GLU A 41 -9.61 10.41 20.14
CA GLU A 41 -9.81 10.66 21.57
C GLU A 41 -10.10 9.39 22.39
N ASP A 42 -10.62 8.33 21.77
CA ASP A 42 -11.05 7.10 22.45
C ASP A 42 -10.35 5.81 21.98
N TYR A 43 -9.27 5.88 21.19
CA TYR A 43 -8.62 4.66 20.70
C TYR A 43 -7.82 3.95 21.79
N THR A 44 -8.06 2.66 21.94
CA THR A 44 -7.20 1.77 22.70
C THR A 44 -5.82 1.61 22.03
N ALA A 45 -4.80 1.22 22.78
CA ALA A 45 -3.44 1.03 22.23
C ALA A 45 -3.39 0.03 21.06
N GLY A 46 -4.27 -0.98 21.07
CA GLY A 46 -4.39 -1.96 19.99
C GLY A 46 -4.94 -1.36 18.69
N GLU A 47 -5.96 -0.51 18.80
CA GLU A 47 -6.55 0.18 17.65
C GLU A 47 -5.59 1.20 17.06
N TRP A 48 -4.83 1.90 17.93
CA TRP A 48 -3.78 2.83 17.50
C TRP A 48 -2.70 2.12 16.67
N LYS A 49 -2.23 0.96 17.15
CA LYS A 49 -1.27 0.12 16.43
C LYS A 49 -1.83 -0.35 15.08
N ALA A 50 -3.10 -0.73 15.02
CA ALA A 50 -3.75 -1.14 13.78
C ALA A 50 -3.86 0.00 12.76
N ILE A 51 -4.19 1.22 13.21
CA ILE A 51 -4.28 2.41 12.36
C ILE A 51 -2.92 2.70 11.72
N ILE A 52 -1.86 2.74 12.53
CA ILE A 52 -0.48 2.98 12.06
C ILE A 52 -0.07 1.89 11.09
N ASN A 53 -0.22 0.62 11.46
CA ASN A 53 0.19 -0.49 10.60
C ASN A 53 -0.49 -0.45 9.23
N SER A 54 -1.79 -0.11 9.20
CA SER A 54 -2.52 0.06 7.96
C SER A 54 -1.97 1.23 7.10
N TRP A 55 -1.58 2.36 7.72
CA TRP A 55 -0.93 3.46 6.99
C TRP A 55 0.48 3.07 6.50
N SER A 56 1.23 2.31 7.29
CA SER A 56 2.54 1.78 6.89
C SER A 56 2.44 0.84 5.68
N ILE A 57 1.40 -0.01 5.62
CA ILE A 57 1.17 -0.88 4.47
C ILE A 57 0.89 -0.05 3.20
N ILE A 58 0.05 0.99 3.31
CA ILE A 58 -0.25 1.89 2.18
C ILE A 58 1.04 2.54 1.67
N LEU A 59 1.89 3.07 2.57
CA LEU A 59 3.18 3.65 2.20
C LEU A 59 4.10 2.63 1.53
N LEU A 60 4.14 1.39 2.05
CA LEU A 60 4.97 0.33 1.50
C LEU A 60 4.52 -0.08 0.09
N LEU A 61 3.21 -0.09 -0.19
CA LEU A 61 2.67 -0.33 -1.52
C LEU A 61 3.05 0.78 -2.51
N ILE A 62 2.99 2.06 -2.09
CA ILE A 62 3.42 3.19 -2.90
C ILE A 62 4.91 3.09 -3.23
N ILE A 63 5.76 2.87 -2.22
CA ILE A 63 7.22 2.76 -2.39
C ILE A 63 7.56 1.57 -3.29
N SER A 64 6.91 0.42 -3.07
CA SER A 64 7.15 -0.78 -3.89
C SER A 64 6.70 -0.58 -5.33
N GLY A 65 5.56 0.07 -5.55
CA GLY A 65 5.07 0.41 -6.89
C GLY A 65 5.99 1.37 -7.62
N ALA A 66 6.42 2.44 -6.94
CA ALA A 66 7.39 3.40 -7.47
C ALA A 66 8.73 2.71 -7.79
N PHE A 67 9.24 1.88 -6.88
CA PHE A 67 10.48 1.13 -7.09
C PHE A 67 10.41 0.22 -8.32
N LEU A 68 9.30 -0.50 -8.52
CA LEU A 68 9.10 -1.33 -9.72
C LEU A 68 9.10 -0.51 -11.01
N ILE A 69 8.52 0.69 -11.00
CA ILE A 69 8.51 1.59 -12.15
C ILE A 69 9.93 2.12 -12.41
N PHE A 70 10.55 2.77 -11.42
CA PHE A 70 11.86 3.40 -11.58
C PHE A 70 12.99 2.43 -11.91
N ARG A 71 12.92 1.18 -11.44
CA ARG A 71 13.92 0.16 -11.79
C ARG A 71 13.85 -0.29 -13.25
N ASN A 72 12.70 -0.12 -13.91
CA ASN A 72 12.41 -0.68 -15.23
C ASN A 72 12.07 0.40 -16.29
N ILE A 73 12.34 1.68 -15.98
CA ILE A 73 12.46 2.78 -16.94
C ILE A 73 13.93 2.82 -17.40
#